data_AF-A0A2B8A1V5-F1
#
_entry.id   AF-A0A2B8A1V5-F1
#
_cell.length_a   1.000
_cell.length_b   1.000
_cell.length_c   1.000
_cell.angle_alpha   90.00
_cell.angle_beta   90.00
_cell.angle_gamma   90.00
#
_symmetry.space_group_name_H-M   'P 1'
#
loop_
_entity.id
_entity.type
_entity.pdbx_description
1 polymer ?
#
loop_
_entity_poly.entity_id
_entity_poly.type
_entity_poly.pdbx_seq_one_letter_code
_entity_poly.pdbx_strand_id
1 'polypeptide(L)'
;MNVIGGGVVGIEFASFFNALGTKVRVMEMADEILPGIDREISKMLREELTQKGIEFHLQAKVTEVRDGEVIFENRGLSKAPAEQVLVSTGR
;
A
#
# COMPACT_ATOMS: atom_id res chain seq x y z
N MET A 1 -8.73 5.57 -0.78
CA MET A 1 -8.47 4.68 0.37
C MET A 1 -6.99 4.38 0.47
N ASN A 2 -6.44 4.34 1.69
CA ASN A 2 -5.07 3.90 1.93
C ASN A 2 -5.06 2.51 2.57
N VAL A 3 -4.20 1.62 2.10
CA VAL A 3 -3.96 0.30 2.67
C VAL A 3 -2.56 0.32 3.29
N ILE A 4 -2.48 0.05 4.60
CA ILE A 4 -1.23 0.00 5.35
C ILE A 4 -0.84 -1.48 5.48
N GLY A 5 0.24 -1.87 4.83
CA GLY A 5 0.68 -3.25 4.67
C GLY A 5 0.39 -3.80 3.27
N GLY A 6 1.43 -4.26 2.60
CA GLY A 6 1.46 -4.89 1.28
C GLY A 6 1.60 -6.41 1.35
N GLY A 7 1.16 -7.04 2.45
CA GLY A 7 1.00 -8.50 2.54
C GLY A 7 -0.19 -9.01 1.73
N VAL A 8 -0.40 -10.34 1.72
CA VAL A 8 -1.44 -11.01 0.90
C VAL A 8 -2.80 -10.33 1.02
N VAL A 9 -3.31 -10.17 2.25
CA VAL A 9 -4.61 -9.54 2.52
C VAL A 9 -4.65 -8.08 2.05
N GLY A 10 -3.58 -7.32 2.30
CA GLY A 10 -3.49 -5.92 1.86
C GLY A 10 -3.58 -5.79 0.34
N ILE A 11 -2.89 -6.65 -0.40
CA ILE A 11 -2.89 -6.66 -1.87
C ILE A 11 -4.22 -7.14 -2.45
N GLU A 12 -4.84 -8.16 -1.86
CA GLU A 12 -6.17 -8.64 -2.27
C GLU A 12 -7.23 -7.54 -2.17
N PHE A 13 -7.31 -6.87 -1.01
CA PHE A 13 -8.26 -5.77 -0.84
C PHE A 13 -7.88 -4.56 -1.69
N ALA A 14 -6.60 -4.24 -1.85
CA ALA A 14 -6.17 -3.15 -2.73
C ALA A 14 -6.66 -3.38 -4.17
N SER A 15 -6.49 -4.60 -4.69
CA SER A 15 -6.99 -5.01 -6.00
C SER A 15 -8.52 -4.95 -6.08
N PHE A 16 -9.22 -5.50 -5.08
CA PHE A 16 -10.67 -5.51 -5.02
C PHE A 16 -11.27 -4.10 -5.07
N PHE A 17 -10.81 -3.19 -4.22
CA PHE A 17 -11.34 -1.84 -4.17
C PHE A 17 -10.94 -1.00 -5.38
N ASN A 18 -9.75 -1.21 -5.93
CA ASN A 18 -9.35 -0.58 -7.18
C ASN A 18 -10.25 -1.03 -8.35
N ALA A 19 -10.60 -2.32 -8.42
CA ALA A 19 -11.54 -2.84 -9.42
C ALA A 19 -12.95 -2.23 -9.30
N LEU A 20 -13.35 -1.79 -8.10
CA LEU A 20 -14.59 -1.04 -7.86
C LEU A 20 -14.48 0.47 -8.16
N GLY A 21 -13.35 0.93 -8.71
CA GLY A 21 -13.12 2.33 -9.08
C GLY A 21 -12.63 3.23 -7.94
N THR A 22 -12.26 2.65 -6.79
CA THR A 22 -11.68 3.42 -5.68
C THR A 22 -10.22 3.73 -5.97
N LYS A 23 -9.77 4.98 -5.79
CA LYS A 23 -8.34 5.30 -5.78
C LYS A 23 -7.68 4.65 -4.56
N VAL A 24 -6.80 3.68 -4.79
CA VAL A 24 -6.09 2.95 -3.74
C VAL A 24 -4.61 3.32 -3.72
N ARG A 25 -4.09 3.59 -2.51
CA ARG A 25 -2.64 3.65 -2.26
C ARG A 25 -2.25 2.57 -1.26
N VAL A 26 -1.23 1.79 -1.57
CA VAL A 26 -0.65 0.79 -0.67
C VAL A 26 0.64 1.35 -0.10
N MET A 27 0.77 1.34 1.23
CA MET A 27 1.99 1.72 1.94
C MET A 27 2.60 0.46 2.56
N GLU A 28 3.81 0.09 2.13
CA GLU A 28 4.53 -1.09 2.59
C GLU A 28 5.91 -0.67 3.09
N MET A 29 6.30 -1.18 4.26
CA MET A 29 7.58 -0.85 4.90
C MET A 29 8.75 -1.62 4.29
N ALA A 30 8.50 -2.80 3.74
CA ALA A 30 9.45 -3.59 2.97
C ALA A 30 9.80 -2.92 1.64
N ASP A 31 10.84 -3.44 0.99
CA ASP A 31 11.33 -2.97 -0.29
C ASP A 31 10.55 -3.54 -1.50
N GLU A 32 9.61 -4.45 -1.25
CA GLU A 32 8.66 -4.96 -2.23
C GLU A 32 7.38 -5.48 -1.55
N ILE A 33 6.28 -5.60 -2.31
CA ILE A 33 5.03 -6.21 -1.85
C ILE A 33 5.18 -7.72 -1.62
N LEU A 34 4.22 -8.30 -0.89
CA LEU A 34 4.18 -9.72 -0.55
C LEU A 34 5.51 -10.21 0.04
N PRO A 35 5.98 -9.60 1.15
CA PRO A 35 7.23 -9.99 1.76
C PRO A 35 7.20 -11.48 2.12
N GLY A 36 8.19 -12.23 1.64
CA GLY A 36 8.26 -13.69 1.77
C GLY A 36 7.92 -14.46 0.49
N ILE A 37 7.41 -13.78 -0.54
CA ILE A 37 7.32 -14.32 -1.91
C ILE A 37 8.59 -13.93 -2.68
N ASP A 38 8.89 -14.68 -3.74
CA ASP A 38 9.99 -14.36 -4.65
C ASP A 38 9.89 -12.92 -5.18
N ARG A 39 11.02 -12.22 -5.16
CA ARG A 39 11.08 -10.78 -5.46
C ARG A 39 10.67 -10.47 -6.89
N GLU A 40 11.07 -11.29 -7.87
CA GLU A 40 10.73 -11.04 -9.27
C GLU A 40 9.23 -11.21 -9.50
N ILE A 41 8.64 -12.22 -8.87
CA ILE A 41 7.19 -12.45 -8.91
C ILE A 41 6.43 -11.28 -8.26
N SER A 42 6.83 -10.86 -7.06
CA SER A 42 6.19 -9.72 -6.39
C SER A 42 6.30 -8.43 -7.19
N LYS A 43 7.47 -8.18 -7.82
CA LYS A 43 7.67 -7.03 -8.69
C LYS A 43 6.77 -7.07 -9.92
N MET A 44 6.67 -8.21 -10.60
CA MET A 44 5.79 -8.38 -11.76
C MET A 44 4.34 -8.08 -11.39
N LEU A 45 3.86 -8.63 -10.27
CA LEU A 45 2.51 -8.36 -9.78
C LEU A 45 2.31 -6.88 -9.44
N ARG A 46 3.26 -6.26 -8.74
CA ARG A 46 3.19 -4.83 -8.39
C ARG A 46 3.09 -3.97 -9.65
N GLU A 47 3.89 -4.26 -10.66
CA GLU A 47 3.87 -3.52 -11.93
C GLU A 47 2.53 -3.66 -12.64
N GLU A 48 1.95 -4.86 -12.69
CA GLU A 48 0.60 -5.07 -13.22
C GLU A 48 -0.46 -4.30 -12.44
N LEU A 49 -0.42 -4.35 -11.11
CA LEU A 49 -1.36 -3.62 -10.24
C LEU A 49 -1.18 -2.09 -10.36
N THR A 50 0.04 -1.64 -10.58
CA THR A 50 0.34 -0.22 -10.84
C THR A 50 -0.30 0.23 -12.14
N GLN A 51 -0.19 -0.57 -13.21
CA GLN A 51 -0.86 -0.31 -14.49
C GLN A 51 -2.39 -0.27 -14.36
N LYS A 52 -2.95 -1.06 -13.43
CA LYS A 52 -4.39 -1.04 -13.09
C LYS A 52 -4.82 0.16 -12.25
N GLY A 53 -3.89 1.03 -11.84
CA GLY A 53 -4.19 2.29 -11.14
C GLY A 53 -3.91 2.29 -9.63
N ILE A 54 -3.30 1.24 -9.08
CA ILE A 54 -2.91 1.19 -7.67
C ILE A 54 -1.58 1.92 -7.49
N GLU A 55 -1.55 2.86 -6.54
CA GLU A 55 -0.33 3.58 -6.17
C GLU A 55 0.42 2.82 -5.07
N PHE A 56 1.72 2.57 -5.25
CA PHE A 56 2.55 1.88 -4.25
C PHE A 56 3.60 2.81 -3.66
N HIS A 57 3.62 2.91 -2.34
CA HIS A 57 4.70 3.50 -1.56
C HIS A 57 5.45 2.38 -0.84
N LEU A 58 6.53 1.90 -1.45
CA LEU A 58 7.44 0.92 -0.82
C LEU A 58 8.44 1.65 0.07
N GLN A 59 9.04 0.93 1.02
CA GLN A 59 9.90 1.50 2.06
C GLN A 59 9.19 2.66 2.81
N ALA A 60 7.88 2.56 2.93
CA ALA A 60 7.01 3.56 3.55
C ALA A 60 6.57 3.09 4.93
N LYS A 61 7.17 3.67 5.97
CA LYS A 61 6.78 3.41 7.36
C LYS A 61 5.72 4.41 7.77
N VAL A 62 4.47 3.96 7.95
CA VAL A 62 3.43 4.81 8.52
C VAL A 62 3.73 5.10 9.99
N THR A 63 3.71 6.37 10.36
CA THR A 63 4.00 6.83 11.73
C THR A 63 2.74 7.34 12.44
N GLU A 64 1.80 7.91 11.70
CA GLU A 64 0.60 8.50 12.27
C GLU A 64 -0.57 8.50 11.28
N VAL A 65 -1.79 8.35 11.80
CA VAL A 65 -3.04 8.58 11.05
C VAL A 65 -3.84 9.59 11.86
N ARG A 66 -3.93 10.83 11.36
CA ARG A 66 -4.66 11.91 12.04
C ARG A 66 -5.22 12.91 11.03
N ASP A 67 -6.26 13.64 11.42
CA ASP A 67 -6.82 14.77 10.66
C ASP A 67 -7.17 14.45 9.19
N GLY A 68 -7.58 13.20 8.92
CA GLY A 68 -7.87 12.75 7.55
C GLY A 68 -6.62 12.59 6.67
N GLU A 69 -5.44 12.44 7.26
CA GLU A 69 -4.17 12.18 6.60
C GLU A 69 -3.48 10.92 7.16
N VAL A 70 -2.72 10.22 6.32
CA VAL A 70 -1.73 9.23 6.72
C VAL A 70 -0.35 9.86 6.56
N ILE A 71 0.41 9.89 7.65
CA ILE A 71 1.78 10.39 7.70
C ILE A 71 2.72 9.20 7.70
N PHE A 72 3.70 9.23 6.80
CA PHE A 72 4.64 8.13 6.62
C PHE A 72 6.03 8.62 6.26
N GLU A 73 7.04 7.84 6.62
CA GLU A 73 8.43 8.06 6.27
C GLU A 73 8.78 7.24 5.02
N ASN A 74 9.19 7.93 3.95
CA ASN A 74 9.74 7.34 2.74
C ASN A 74 10.75 8.33 2.15
N ARG A 75 12.05 8.09 2.41
CA ARG A 75 13.16 9.02 2.06
C ARG A 75 12.95 10.45 2.60
N GLY A 76 12.20 10.57 3.71
CA GLY A 76 11.73 11.82 4.28
C GLY A 76 10.29 11.70 4.77
N LEU A 77 9.78 12.73 5.43
CA LEU A 77 8.39 12.76 5.90
C LEU A 77 7.45 13.08 4.73
N SER A 78 6.48 12.21 4.50
CA SER A 78 5.46 12.32 3.45
C SER A 78 4.06 12.22 4.05
N LYS A 79 3.07 12.70 3.30
CA LYS A 79 1.66 12.68 3.69
C LYS A 79 0.77 12.27 2.53
N ALA A 80 -0.31 11.57 2.84
CA ALA A 80 -1.35 11.25 1.87
C ALA A 80 -2.75 11.45 2.48
N PRO A 81 -3.72 12.02 1.74
CA PRO A 81 -5.09 12.16 2.23
C PRO A 81 -5.75 10.79 2.45
N ALA A 82 -6.53 10.69 3.51
CA ALA A 82 -7.08 9.46 4.06
C ALA A 82 -8.49 9.65 4.63
N GLU A 83 -9.49 9.42 3.79
CA GLU A 83 -10.89 9.33 4.25
C GLU A 83 -11.16 7.97 4.91
N GLN A 84 -10.52 6.92 4.41
CA GLN A 84 -10.59 5.57 4.94
C GLN A 84 -9.22 4.90 4.87
N VAL A 85 -8.90 4.12 5.90
CA VAL A 85 -7.65 3.38 6.05
C VAL A 85 -7.95 1.93 6.38
N LEU A 86 -7.37 1.01 5.61
CA LEU A 86 -7.33 -0.42 5.93
C LEU A 86 -5.96 -0.74 6.51
N VAL A 87 -5.91 -1.24 7.74
CA VAL A 87 -4.66 -1.69 8.38
C VAL A 87 -4.53 -3.21 8.21
N SER A 88 -3.47 -3.64 7.52
CA SER A 88 -3.19 -5.03 7.15
C SER A 88 -1.71 -5.38 7.37
N THR A 89 -1.19 -5.06 8.55
CA THR A 89 0.23 -5.25 8.92
C THR A 89 0.55 -6.62 9.50
N GLY A 90 -0.37 -7.59 9.41
CA GLY A 90 -0.20 -8.94 9.98
C GLY A 90 -0.62 -9.06 11.46
N ARG A 91 -0.25 -10.18 12.08
CA ARG A 91 -0.41 -10.49 13.51
C ARG A 91 0.96 -10.71 14.13
#